data_AF-A0A520IBW9-F1
#
_entry.id   AF-A0A520IBW9-F1
#
_cell.length_a   1.000
_cell.length_b   1.000
_cell.length_c   1.000
_cell.angle_alpha   90.00
_cell.angle_beta   90.00
_cell.angle_gamma   90.00
#
_symmetry.space_group_name_H-M   'P 1'
#
loop_
_entity.id
_entity.type
_entity.pdbx_description
1 polymer ?
#
loop_
_entity_poly.entity_id
_entity_poly.type
_entity_poly.pdbx_seq_one_letter_code
_entity_poly.pdbx_strand_id
1 'polypeptide(L)'
;DMLDAGEPLPVDFKGRVIYYVGPVDPVGAEVVGPAGPTTATRMDKFTRMMLDQGLLAMVGKAERGADATKAIAEAKSAYLMAVGGAAYLVARAIKGSKVVGFADLGMEAIYEFEVSDFPVTVAVDSAGENVHQLAPLVWRDKIAREGLLTPA
;
A
#
# COMPACT_ATOMS: atom_id res chain seq x y z
N ASP A 1 -1.03 20.07 5.70
CA ASP A 1 -2.03 20.92 6.38
C ASP A 1 -1.98 20.75 7.89
N MET A 2 -2.58 19.73 8.50
CA MET A 2 -2.58 19.57 9.97
C MET A 2 -1.17 19.57 10.58
N LEU A 3 -0.26 18.77 10.03
CA LEU A 3 1.14 18.75 10.51
C LEU A 3 1.86 20.08 10.31
N ASP A 4 1.59 20.79 9.21
CA ASP A 4 2.18 22.11 8.95
C ASP A 4 1.63 23.17 9.92
N ALA A 5 0.39 22.99 10.38
CA ALA A 5 -0.24 23.78 11.42
C ALA A 5 0.14 23.34 12.85
N GLY A 6 0.93 22.27 13.00
CA GLY A 6 1.30 21.70 14.31
C GLY A 6 0.14 20.98 15.02
N GLU A 7 -0.93 20.64 14.30
CA GLU A 7 -2.09 19.94 14.82
C GLU A 7 -1.83 18.41 14.88
N PRO A 8 -2.38 17.72 15.89
CA PRO A 8 -2.27 16.27 15.98
C PRO A 8 -3.09 15.59 14.87
N LEU A 9 -2.54 14.53 14.27
CA LEU A 9 -3.29 13.70 13.33
C LEU A 9 -4.40 12.92 14.06
N PRO A 10 -5.53 12.63 13.40
CA PRO A 10 -6.62 11.85 14.00
C PRO A 10 -6.23 10.37 14.24
N VAL A 11 -5.09 9.93 13.72
CA VAL A 11 -4.56 8.57 13.87
C VAL A 11 -3.07 8.60 14.18
N ASP A 12 -2.62 7.64 14.98
CA ASP A 12 -1.20 7.38 15.23
C ASP A 12 -0.64 6.42 14.18
N PHE A 13 0.44 6.79 13.52
CA PHE A 13 1.12 5.94 12.53
C PHE A 13 2.09 4.95 13.15
N LYS A 14 2.52 5.15 14.41
CA LYS A 14 3.55 4.35 15.04
C LYS A 14 3.19 2.87 15.08
N GLY A 15 4.02 2.05 14.43
CA GLY A 15 3.84 0.59 14.40
C GLY A 15 2.64 0.13 13.56
N ARG A 16 2.03 1.02 12.77
CA ARG A 16 0.88 0.71 11.90
C ARG A 16 1.27 0.58 10.44
N VAL A 17 0.41 -0.07 9.68
CA VAL A 17 0.50 -0.17 8.22
C VAL A 17 -0.59 0.70 7.61
N ILE A 18 -0.23 1.55 6.64
CA ILE A 18 -1.23 2.33 5.90
C ILE A 18 -1.62 1.58 4.63
N TYR A 19 -2.92 1.39 4.42
CA TYR A 19 -3.44 0.79 3.20
C TYR A 19 -4.09 1.86 2.33
N TYR A 20 -3.57 2.09 1.14
CA TYR A 20 -4.16 3.03 0.19
C TYR A 20 -5.36 2.37 -0.49
N VAL A 21 -6.55 2.69 0.01
CA VAL A 21 -7.83 2.11 -0.44
C VAL A 21 -8.92 3.15 -0.33
N GLY A 22 -9.89 3.08 -1.24
CA GLY A 22 -11.19 3.70 -1.08
C GLY A 22 -12.22 2.58 -1.05
N PRO A 23 -12.65 2.11 0.13
CA PRO A 23 -13.59 1.00 0.23
C PRO A 23 -14.97 1.42 -0.27
N VAL A 24 -15.71 0.47 -0.81
CA VAL A 24 -17.14 0.65 -1.09
C VAL A 24 -17.93 0.43 0.19
N ASP A 25 -19.07 1.13 0.31
CA ASP A 25 -19.99 0.95 1.43
C ASP A 25 -20.43 -0.52 1.59
N PRO A 26 -20.43 -1.06 2.82
CA PRO A 26 -20.89 -2.42 3.06
C PRO A 26 -22.39 -2.57 2.80
N VAL A 27 -22.80 -3.74 2.29
CA VAL A 27 -24.22 -4.09 2.16
C VAL A 27 -24.60 -5.23 3.10
N GLY A 28 -25.79 -5.14 3.70
CA GLY A 28 -26.32 -6.17 4.58
C GLY A 28 -25.45 -6.42 5.81
N ALA A 29 -24.80 -7.58 5.87
CA ALA A 29 -23.95 -8.02 6.98
C ALA A 29 -22.44 -7.96 6.67
N GLU A 30 -22.05 -7.29 5.58
CA GLU A 30 -20.64 -7.10 5.24
C GLU A 30 -19.93 -6.19 6.25
N VAL A 31 -18.69 -6.52 6.61
CA VAL A 31 -17.82 -5.66 7.42
C VAL A 31 -17.41 -4.41 6.65
N VAL A 32 -17.12 -4.59 5.37
CA VAL A 32 -16.76 -3.56 4.40
C VAL A 32 -17.09 -4.10 3.01
N GLY A 33 -17.50 -3.24 2.09
CA GLY A 33 -17.66 -3.62 0.69
C GLY A 33 -16.31 -3.89 0.01
N PRO A 34 -16.27 -4.06 -1.32
CA PRO A 34 -15.03 -4.21 -2.07
C PRO A 34 -13.96 -3.16 -1.69
N ALA A 35 -12.78 -3.63 -1.28
CA ALA A 35 -11.73 -2.80 -0.68
C ALA A 35 -10.38 -3.05 -1.39
N GLY A 36 -10.32 -2.74 -2.69
CA GLY A 36 -9.13 -2.96 -3.51
C GLY A 36 -8.08 -1.84 -3.40
N PRO A 37 -6.80 -2.14 -3.67
CA PRO A 37 -5.74 -1.16 -3.55
C PRO A 37 -5.87 -0.05 -4.60
N THR A 38 -5.43 1.14 -4.23
CA THR A 38 -5.26 2.26 -5.15
C THR A 38 -3.77 2.48 -5.48
N THR A 39 -3.52 3.23 -6.56
CA THR A 39 -2.16 3.44 -7.09
C THR A 39 -1.28 4.20 -6.09
N ALA A 40 -0.22 3.55 -5.61
CA ALA A 40 0.63 4.05 -4.54
C ALA A 40 1.49 5.24 -4.93
N THR A 41 1.85 5.37 -6.21
CA THR A 41 2.70 6.47 -6.72
C THR A 41 2.10 7.85 -6.44
N ARG A 42 0.76 7.97 -6.35
CA ARG A 42 0.09 9.24 -5.99
C ARG A 42 0.42 9.70 -4.57
N MET A 43 0.87 8.78 -3.71
CA MET A 43 1.23 9.03 -2.31
C MET A 43 2.74 9.25 -2.11
N ASP A 44 3.56 9.15 -3.16
CA ASP A 44 5.02 9.25 -3.05
C ASP A 44 5.48 10.56 -2.40
N LYS A 45 4.87 11.69 -2.79
CA LYS A 45 5.18 13.01 -2.22
C LYS A 45 4.93 13.13 -0.71
N PHE A 46 4.09 12.26 -0.14
CA PHE A 46 3.77 12.24 1.28
C PHE A 46 4.55 11.17 2.05
N THR A 47 5.29 10.30 1.37
CA THR A 47 5.84 9.08 1.96
C THR A 47 6.85 9.37 3.05
N ARG A 48 7.77 10.32 2.80
CA ARG A 48 8.74 10.72 3.82
C ARG A 48 8.05 11.25 5.08
N MET A 49 7.09 12.15 4.91
CA MET A 49 6.31 12.69 6.02
C MET A 49 5.64 11.57 6.83
N MET A 50 4.97 10.62 6.18
CA MET A 50 4.28 9.53 6.89
C MET A 50 5.28 8.62 7.63
N LEU A 51 6.43 8.32 7.02
CA LEU A 51 7.49 7.52 7.65
C LEU A 51 8.11 8.20 8.86
N ASP A 52 8.31 9.52 8.80
CA ASP A 52 8.84 10.31 9.92
C ASP A 52 7.89 10.31 11.15
N GLN A 53 6.62 9.97 10.96
CA GLN A 53 5.65 9.75 12.06
C GLN A 53 5.70 8.31 12.65
N GLY A 54 6.61 7.45 12.19
CA GLY A 54 6.80 6.08 12.71
C GLY A 54 5.99 4.99 12.01
N LEU A 55 5.52 5.25 10.79
CA LEU A 55 4.79 4.28 9.97
C LEU A 55 5.64 3.03 9.69
N LEU A 56 5.07 1.84 9.94
CA LEU A 56 5.80 0.58 9.79
C LEU A 56 5.94 0.16 8.33
N ALA A 57 4.85 0.24 7.56
CA ALA A 57 4.82 -0.15 6.15
C ALA A 57 3.61 0.49 5.44
N MET A 58 3.59 0.37 4.10
CA MET A 58 2.49 0.84 3.26
C MET A 58 2.01 -0.27 2.34
N VAL A 59 0.72 -0.28 2.03
CA VAL A 59 0.08 -1.22 1.11
C VAL A 59 -0.61 -0.44 -0.02
N GLY A 60 -0.42 -0.86 -1.26
CA GLY A 60 -1.08 -0.26 -2.42
C GLY A 60 -0.94 -1.12 -3.68
N LYS A 61 -1.08 -0.51 -4.86
CA LYS A 61 -0.73 -1.13 -6.16
C LYS A 61 0.20 -0.25 -6.98
N ALA A 62 0.80 -0.85 -8.01
CA ALA A 62 1.80 -0.25 -8.89
C ALA A 62 3.13 0.03 -8.18
N GLU A 63 4.11 0.45 -8.98
CA GLU A 63 5.46 0.79 -8.57
C GLU A 63 5.54 2.06 -7.71
N ARG A 64 6.63 2.16 -6.94
CA ARG A 64 7.03 3.38 -6.23
C ARG A 64 8.14 4.07 -7.00
N GLY A 65 8.16 5.40 -6.97
CA GLY A 65 9.25 6.21 -7.50
C GLY A 65 10.56 6.05 -6.71
N ALA A 66 11.65 6.58 -7.28
CA ALA A 66 12.98 6.49 -6.67
C ALA A 66 13.05 7.20 -5.30
N ASP A 67 12.46 8.38 -5.17
CA ASP A 67 12.47 9.14 -3.91
C ASP A 67 11.70 8.41 -2.81
N ALA A 68 10.54 7.83 -3.13
CA ALA A 68 9.78 7.03 -2.19
C ALA A 68 10.55 5.76 -1.79
N THR A 69 11.17 5.06 -2.75
CA THR A 69 12.01 3.88 -2.51
C THR A 69 13.18 4.21 -1.56
N LYS A 70 13.84 5.35 -1.78
CA LYS A 70 14.92 5.84 -0.92
C LYS A 70 14.41 6.16 0.49
N ALA A 71 13.29 6.87 0.62
CA ALA A 71 12.70 7.17 1.92
C ALA A 71 12.34 5.90 2.70
N ILE A 72 11.82 4.87 2.03
CA ILE A 72 11.52 3.56 2.63
C ILE A 72 12.79 2.92 3.21
N ALA A 73 13.89 2.92 2.45
CA ALA A 73 15.17 2.35 2.88
C ALA A 73 15.80 3.11 4.05
N GLU A 74 15.72 4.45 4.04
CA GLU A 74 16.19 5.32 5.12
C GLU A 74 15.41 5.08 6.42
N ALA A 75 14.09 4.92 6.32
CA ALA A 75 13.21 4.67 7.46
C ALA A 75 13.16 3.21 7.93
N LYS A 76 13.85 2.28 7.24
CA LYS A 76 13.78 0.83 7.49
C LYS A 76 12.35 0.28 7.46
N SER A 77 11.55 0.78 6.53
CA SER A 77 10.17 0.39 6.29
C SER A 77 10.06 -0.57 5.10
N ALA A 78 8.84 -0.89 4.66
CA ALA A 78 8.58 -1.66 3.45
C ALA A 78 7.33 -1.18 2.72
N TYR A 79 7.29 -1.33 1.40
CA TYR A 79 6.08 -1.20 0.60
C TYR A 79 5.62 -2.57 0.12
N LEU A 80 4.36 -2.86 0.38
CA LEU A 80 3.70 -4.11 0.07
C LEU A 80 2.68 -3.87 -1.05
N MET A 81 2.76 -4.65 -2.11
CA MET A 81 1.80 -4.59 -3.20
C MET A 81 0.67 -5.60 -2.95
N ALA A 82 -0.57 -5.10 -2.95
CA ALA A 82 -1.77 -5.91 -3.01
C ALA A 82 -2.22 -6.11 -4.47
N VAL A 83 -2.96 -7.18 -4.72
CA VAL A 83 -3.44 -7.53 -6.07
C VAL A 83 -4.55 -6.58 -6.52
N GLY A 84 -4.30 -5.82 -7.58
CA GLY A 84 -5.29 -4.97 -8.22
C GLY A 84 -6.39 -5.78 -8.91
N GLY A 85 -7.64 -5.31 -8.86
CA GLY A 85 -8.78 -5.96 -9.52
C GLY A 85 -9.46 -7.07 -8.72
N ALA A 86 -8.88 -7.50 -7.59
CA ALA A 86 -9.42 -8.53 -6.70
C ALA A 86 -10.11 -7.95 -5.45
N ALA A 87 -10.72 -6.76 -5.56
CA ALA A 87 -11.21 -5.97 -4.42
C ALA A 87 -12.17 -6.73 -3.48
N TYR A 88 -13.07 -7.54 -4.03
CA TYR A 88 -13.99 -8.36 -3.25
C TYR A 88 -13.25 -9.45 -2.45
N LEU A 89 -12.23 -10.09 -3.04
CA LEU A 89 -11.44 -11.11 -2.35
C LEU A 89 -10.57 -10.50 -1.25
N VAL A 90 -9.99 -9.32 -1.50
CA VAL A 90 -9.22 -8.57 -0.50
C VAL A 90 -10.11 -8.17 0.68
N ALA A 91 -11.35 -7.73 0.43
CA ALA A 91 -12.29 -7.38 1.49
C ALA A 91 -12.60 -8.55 2.44
N ARG A 92 -12.53 -9.81 1.97
CA ARG A 92 -12.72 -10.99 2.85
C ARG A 92 -11.63 -11.16 3.91
N ALA A 93 -10.45 -10.58 3.71
CA ALA A 93 -9.39 -10.56 4.72
C ALA A 93 -9.66 -9.52 5.83
N ILE A 94 -10.57 -8.56 5.60
CA ILE A 94 -10.95 -7.54 6.57
C ILE A 94 -12.03 -8.10 7.49
N LYS A 95 -11.75 -8.10 8.80
CA LYS A 95 -12.60 -8.67 9.87
C LYS A 95 -13.29 -7.61 10.72
N GLY A 96 -12.75 -6.39 10.72
CA GLY A 96 -13.35 -5.22 11.35
C GLY A 96 -13.04 -3.96 10.55
N SER A 97 -13.96 -3.00 10.56
CA SER A 97 -13.82 -1.70 9.91
C SER A 97 -14.46 -0.63 10.78
N LYS A 98 -13.75 0.46 11.05
CA LYS A 98 -14.30 1.65 11.69
C LYS A 98 -13.72 2.92 11.08
N VAL A 99 -14.56 3.93 10.91
CA VAL A 99 -14.10 5.28 10.53
C VAL A 99 -13.43 5.91 11.74
N VAL A 100 -12.22 6.42 11.57
CA VAL A 100 -11.40 7.03 12.64
C VAL A 100 -11.01 8.47 12.34
N GLY A 101 -11.26 8.97 11.12
CA GLY A 101 -11.00 10.36 10.78
C GLY A 101 -11.67 10.77 9.47
N PHE A 102 -12.02 12.05 9.36
CA PHE A 102 -12.55 12.68 8.14
C PHE A 102 -13.77 11.95 7.54
N ALA A 103 -14.76 11.63 8.37
CA ALA A 103 -15.95 10.87 7.96
C ALA A 103 -16.75 11.53 6.83
N ASP A 104 -16.67 12.86 6.72
CA ASP A 104 -17.28 13.67 5.67
C ASP A 104 -16.66 13.44 4.28
N LEU A 105 -15.48 12.83 4.19
CA LEU A 105 -14.83 12.48 2.92
C LEU A 105 -15.32 11.15 2.30
N GLY A 106 -16.28 10.47 2.93
CA GLY A 106 -16.88 9.24 2.41
C GLY A 106 -15.86 8.12 2.18
N MET A 107 -15.69 7.69 0.92
CA MET A 107 -14.72 6.64 0.56
C MET A 107 -13.26 7.04 0.80
N GLU A 108 -12.96 8.33 0.96
CA GLU A 108 -11.62 8.83 1.27
C GLU A 108 -11.39 9.07 2.77
N ALA A 109 -12.38 8.76 3.62
CA ALA A 109 -12.22 8.80 5.07
C ALA A 109 -11.10 7.85 5.54
N ILE A 110 -10.57 8.07 6.74
CA ILE A 110 -9.61 7.15 7.33
C ILE A 110 -10.37 6.03 8.02
N TYR A 111 -10.10 4.80 7.58
CA TYR A 111 -10.61 3.58 8.18
C TYR A 111 -9.51 2.87 8.97
N GLU A 112 -9.84 2.41 10.17
CA GLU A 112 -9.04 1.41 10.87
C GLU A 112 -9.63 0.02 10.56
N PHE A 113 -8.82 -0.83 9.94
CA PHE A 113 -9.17 -2.19 9.62
C PHE A 113 -8.49 -3.18 10.56
N GLU A 114 -9.26 -4.16 11.02
CA GLU A 114 -8.72 -5.42 11.55
C GLU A 114 -8.64 -6.42 10.39
N VAL A 115 -7.49 -7.04 10.19
CA VAL A 115 -7.26 -7.95 9.05
C VAL A 115 -6.67 -9.28 9.49
N SER A 116 -7.00 -10.33 8.74
CA SER A 116 -6.46 -11.69 8.91
C SER A 116 -6.20 -12.28 7.52
N ASP A 117 -5.00 -12.85 7.34
CA ASP A 117 -4.53 -13.43 6.08
C ASP A 117 -4.60 -12.45 4.89
N PHE A 118 -4.19 -11.19 5.13
CA PHE A 118 -4.25 -10.14 4.12
C PHE A 118 -3.23 -10.36 2.99
N PRO A 119 -3.65 -10.57 1.73
CA PRO A 119 -2.76 -11.05 0.67
C PRO A 119 -1.95 -9.91 0.04
N VAL A 120 -0.67 -9.85 0.38
CA VAL A 120 0.29 -8.86 -0.14
C VAL A 120 1.65 -9.47 -0.46
N THR A 121 2.42 -8.79 -1.29
CA THR A 121 3.81 -9.16 -1.63
C THR A 121 4.73 -7.98 -1.37
N VAL A 122 5.93 -8.21 -0.83
CA VAL A 122 6.93 -7.16 -0.67
C VAL A 122 7.36 -6.67 -2.05
N ALA A 123 7.11 -5.40 -2.34
CA ALA A 123 7.47 -4.77 -3.61
C ALA A 123 8.66 -3.81 -3.48
N VAL A 124 8.80 -3.17 -2.32
CA VAL A 124 10.05 -2.51 -1.91
C VAL A 124 10.38 -2.95 -0.49
N ASP A 125 11.59 -3.46 -0.28
CA ASP A 125 12.05 -3.90 1.04
C ASP A 125 12.75 -2.78 1.84
N SER A 126 13.21 -3.13 3.05
CA SER A 126 13.90 -2.20 3.96
C SER A 126 15.31 -1.76 3.52
N ALA A 127 15.86 -2.39 2.48
CA ALA A 127 17.10 -1.96 1.83
C ALA A 127 16.83 -1.06 0.62
N GLY A 128 15.57 -0.91 0.21
CA GLY A 128 15.18 -0.17 -1.00
C GLY A 128 15.24 -1.02 -2.27
N GLU A 129 15.36 -2.34 -2.16
CA GLU A 129 15.28 -3.24 -3.31
C GLU A 129 13.85 -3.23 -3.86
N ASN A 130 13.69 -2.84 -5.12
CA ASN A 130 12.39 -2.62 -5.74
C ASN A 130 12.13 -3.68 -6.82
N VAL A 131 11.10 -4.52 -6.63
CA VAL A 131 10.76 -5.62 -7.54
C VAL A 131 10.42 -5.13 -8.95
N HIS A 132 9.83 -3.94 -9.09
CA HIS A 132 9.49 -3.38 -10.39
C HIS A 132 10.73 -2.95 -11.19
N GLN A 133 11.87 -2.77 -10.53
CA GLN A 133 13.16 -2.53 -11.18
C GLN A 133 13.95 -3.81 -11.38
N LEU A 134 14.00 -4.69 -10.36
CA LEU A 134 14.83 -5.89 -10.36
C LEU A 134 14.21 -7.03 -11.17
N ALA A 135 12.91 -7.28 -11.07
CA ALA A 135 12.28 -8.42 -11.73
C ALA A 135 12.39 -8.36 -13.27
N PRO A 136 12.20 -7.21 -13.95
CA PRO A 136 12.41 -7.13 -15.39
C PRO A 136 13.82 -7.52 -15.83
N LEU A 137 14.85 -7.21 -15.03
CA LEU A 137 16.23 -7.59 -15.31
C LEU A 137 16.41 -9.11 -15.19
N VAL A 138 15.94 -9.68 -14.08
CA VAL A 138 15.98 -11.13 -13.81
C VAL A 138 15.27 -11.92 -14.91
N TRP A 139 14.07 -11.48 -15.31
CA TRP A 139 13.29 -12.17 -16.33
C TRP A 139 13.90 -12.02 -17.73
N ARG A 140 14.48 -10.86 -18.06
CA ARG A 140 15.19 -10.67 -19.33
C ARG A 140 16.33 -11.68 -19.47
N ASP A 141 17.17 -11.80 -18.45
CA ASP A 141 18.30 -12.72 -18.46
C ASP A 141 17.84 -14.19 -18.49
N LYS A 142 16.82 -14.51 -17.69
CA LYS A 142 16.24 -15.86 -17.65
C LYS A 142 15.67 -16.27 -19.01
N ILE A 143 14.88 -15.39 -19.63
CA ILE A 143 14.28 -15.61 -20.95
C ILE A 143 15.37 -15.85 -22.00
N ALA A 144 16.43 -15.04 -22.01
CA ALA A 144 17.53 -15.19 -22.95
C ALA A 144 18.28 -16.52 -22.75
N ARG A 145 18.56 -16.90 -21.50
CA ARG A 145 19.28 -18.14 -21.16
C ARG A 145 18.47 -19.40 -21.48
N GLU A 146 17.17 -19.38 -21.22
CA GLU A 146 16.28 -20.54 -21.36
C GLU A 146 15.62 -20.62 -22.75
N GLY A 147 15.83 -19.60 -23.62
CA GLY A 147 15.23 -19.57 -24.96
C GLY A 147 13.70 -19.51 -24.92
N LEU A 148 13.12 -18.86 -23.90
CA LEU A 148 11.66 -18.87 -23.65
C LEU A 148 10.85 -18.05 -24.65
N LEU A 149 11.50 -17.23 -25.47
CA LEU A 149 10.87 -16.49 -26.55
C LEU A 149 11.30 -17.08 -27.89
N THR A 150 10.32 -17.58 -28.64
CA THR A 150 10.50 -17.82 -30.07
C THR A 150 10.51 -16.45 -30.78
N PRO A 151 11.47 -16.16 -31.68
CA PRO A 151 11.39 -14.98 -32.52
C PRO A 151 10.05 -14.96 -33.27
N ALA A 152 9.42 -13.78 -33.32
CA ALA A 152 8.22 -13.55 -34.11
C ALA A 152 8.52 -13.63 -35.62
#